data_AF-A0A7C9F6G7-F1
#
_entry.id   AF-A0A7C9F6G7-F1
#
_cell.length_a   1.000
_cell.length_b   1.000
_cell.length_c   1.000
_cell.angle_alpha   90.00
_cell.angle_beta   90.00
_cell.angle_gamma   90.00
#
_symmetry.space_group_name_H-M   'P 1'
#
loop_
_entity.id
_entity.type
_entity.pdbx_description
1 polymer ?
#
loop_
_entity_poly.entity_id
_entity_poly.type
_entity_poly.pdbx_seq_one_letter_code
_entity_poly.pdbx_strand_id
1 'polypeptide(L)'
;REWYGWHFPELAKIVQDNILYAKTVKLMGNRTNAAKLDFSEILPEEVETELKEAAMISMGTEVNDLDLINIKELCDQVLSLAEYRAQLYDYLKSRMNTIAPNLTALVGELVGARLIAHGGSLINLAKQPGSTVQILGAEKALFRALKTKHATPKYGLIYHASLIGQAAPKHKGKISRSLAAKAALAIRYDALGDSPDNSMGLENRAKLEARLRNLEGRELGRSAGSAKGKPKIEAYDKDRKKGAGALITPAKTYNPAADSTLGKKDDSVAPMDEEADVATIETKKEKKEKKKKKGAPEEDGVHEEANAEETTKKEKKKKKGAPEEDGVHEEANAEETTKKEKKKK
;
A
#
# COMPACT_ATOMS: atom_id res chain seq x y z
N ARG A 1 14.62 9.09 23.09
CA ARG A 1 14.06 10.31 22.46
C ARG A 1 13.47 11.24 23.49
N GLU A 2 12.30 10.96 24.07
CA GLU A 2 11.66 11.86 25.04
C GLU A 2 12.60 12.28 26.18
N TRP A 3 13.22 11.32 26.88
CA TRP A 3 14.14 11.61 28.00
C TRP A 3 15.30 12.57 27.62
N TYR A 4 16.02 12.28 26.54
CA TYR A 4 17.09 13.16 26.05
C TYR A 4 16.58 14.43 25.36
N GLY A 5 15.31 14.46 24.94
CA GLY A 5 14.66 15.64 24.35
C GLY A 5 14.50 16.80 25.33
N TRP A 6 14.52 16.56 26.65
CA TRP A 6 14.63 17.62 27.66
C TRP A 6 16.01 18.31 27.60
N HIS A 7 17.07 17.53 27.35
CA HIS A 7 18.44 18.04 27.23
C HIS A 7 18.71 18.71 25.88
N PHE A 8 18.22 18.11 24.80
CA PHE A 8 18.43 18.60 23.44
C PHE A 8 17.18 18.31 22.58
N PRO A 9 16.20 19.22 22.57
CA PRO A 9 14.92 18.99 21.87
C PRO A 9 15.07 18.97 20.34
N GLU A 10 15.99 19.77 19.79
CA GLU A 10 16.17 19.92 18.34
C GLU A 10 16.76 18.66 17.68
N LEU A 11 17.54 17.84 18.41
CA LEU A 11 18.10 16.58 17.91
C LEU A 11 17.04 15.62 17.33
N ALA A 12 15.83 15.64 17.89
CA ALA A 12 14.74 14.77 17.43
C ALA A 12 14.11 15.23 16.10
N LYS A 13 14.29 16.50 15.70
CA LYS A 13 13.85 17.03 14.40
C LYS A 13 14.90 16.72 13.32
N ILE A 14 16.18 16.90 13.66
CA ILE A 14 17.33 16.67 12.79
C ILE A 14 17.48 15.17 12.49
N VAL A 15 17.63 14.33 13.52
CA VAL A 15 17.90 12.89 13.35
C VAL A 15 16.62 12.07 13.43
N GLN A 16 15.98 11.88 12.28
CA GLN A 16 14.70 11.16 12.15
C GLN A 16 14.78 9.64 12.37
N ASP A 17 15.92 8.99 12.16
CA ASP A 17 16.10 7.57 12.49
C ASP A 17 16.40 7.36 13.99
N ASN A 18 15.74 6.36 14.58
CA ASN A 18 15.89 5.99 15.97
C ASN A 18 17.28 5.39 16.27
N ILE A 19 17.84 4.62 15.33
CA ILE A 19 19.11 3.92 15.54
C ILE A 19 20.27 4.92 15.48
N LEU A 20 20.31 5.77 14.44
CA LEU A 20 21.29 6.86 14.34
C LEU A 20 21.18 7.83 15.53
N TYR A 21 19.96 8.19 15.96
CA TYR A 21 19.74 9.01 17.15
C TYR A 21 20.39 8.39 18.39
N ALA A 22 20.21 7.08 18.64
CA ALA A 22 20.81 6.40 19.78
C ALA A 22 22.35 6.38 19.72
N LYS A 23 22.94 6.17 18.53
CA LYS A 23 24.39 6.24 18.32
C LYS A 23 24.94 7.65 18.59
N THR A 24 24.26 8.68 18.08
CA THR A 24 24.64 10.09 18.23
C THR A 24 24.60 10.51 19.71
N VAL A 25 23.53 10.16 20.44
CA VAL A 25 23.39 10.45 21.88
C VAL A 25 24.48 9.74 22.69
N LYS A 26 24.79 8.48 22.37
CA LYS A 26 25.87 7.72 23.03
C LYS A 26 27.23 8.41 22.87
N LEU A 27 27.58 8.83 21.65
CA LEU A 27 28.85 9.49 21.35
C LEU A 27 28.94 10.87 22.02
N MET A 28 27.91 11.69 21.85
CA MET A 28 27.85 13.08 22.31
C MET A 28 27.80 13.19 23.84
N GLY A 29 26.91 12.43 24.48
CA GLY A 29 26.61 12.57 25.91
C GLY A 29 25.99 13.92 26.25
N ASN A 30 26.80 14.93 26.54
CA ASN A 30 26.36 16.28 26.91
C ASN A 30 26.49 17.23 25.70
N ARG A 31 25.54 18.16 25.52
CA ARG A 31 25.47 19.11 24.39
C ARG A 31 26.77 19.86 24.12
N THR A 32 27.53 20.18 25.16
CA THR A 32 28.80 20.93 25.08
C THR A 32 29.92 20.17 24.38
N ASN A 33 29.84 18.83 24.29
CA ASN A 33 30.82 18.01 23.61
C ASN A 33 30.57 17.90 22.09
N ALA A 34 29.37 18.28 21.61
CA ALA A 34 29.01 18.21 20.19
C ALA A 34 29.98 18.95 19.27
N ALA A 35 30.52 20.10 19.73
CA ALA A 35 31.47 20.91 18.97
C ALA A 35 32.88 20.31 18.88
N LYS A 36 33.24 19.34 19.73
CA LYS A 36 34.58 18.72 19.80
C LYS A 36 34.63 17.33 19.17
N LEU A 37 33.48 16.70 18.98
CA LEU A 37 33.36 15.35 18.46
C LEU A 37 33.08 15.39 16.95
N ASP A 38 33.56 14.35 16.29
CA ASP A 38 33.31 14.05 14.89
C ASP A 38 32.21 12.99 14.80
N PHE A 39 31.18 13.22 14.00
CA PHE A 39 30.05 12.32 13.79
C PHE A 39 30.07 11.64 12.41
N SER A 40 31.15 11.81 11.62
CA SER A 40 31.29 11.32 10.24
C SER A 40 31.05 9.80 10.04
N GLU A 41 31.25 8.98 11.08
CA GLU A 41 30.97 7.53 11.03
C GLU A 41 29.45 7.21 11.14
N ILE A 42 28.66 8.13 11.66
CA ILE A 42 27.25 7.92 12.07
C ILE A 42 26.28 8.75 11.22
N LEU A 43 26.63 10.01 10.91
CA LEU A 43 25.78 10.98 10.23
C LEU A 43 26.38 11.40 8.87
N PRO A 44 25.54 11.78 7.88
CA PRO A 44 25.99 12.56 6.73
C PRO A 44 26.52 13.94 7.18
N GLU A 45 27.52 14.46 6.46
CA GLU A 45 28.18 15.74 6.76
C GLU A 45 27.19 16.93 6.87
N GLU A 46 26.17 16.98 6.00
CA GLU A 46 25.09 17.98 6.07
C GLU A 46 24.40 17.98 7.44
N VAL A 47 23.94 16.80 7.89
CA VAL A 47 23.22 16.61 9.16
C VAL A 47 24.15 16.84 10.36
N GLU A 48 25.45 16.58 10.22
CA GLU A 48 26.44 16.89 11.24
C GLU A 48 26.68 18.39 11.42
N THR A 49 26.71 19.16 10.33
CA THR A 49 26.82 20.63 10.43
C THR A 49 25.59 21.23 11.11
N GLU A 50 24.38 20.84 10.69
CA GLU A 50 23.12 21.22 11.35
C GLU A 50 23.10 20.84 12.83
N LEU A 51 23.60 19.65 13.18
CA LEU A 51 23.69 19.18 14.56
C LEU A 51 24.61 20.07 15.42
N LYS A 52 25.78 20.46 14.90
CA LYS A 52 26.75 21.31 15.62
C LYS A 52 26.24 22.73 15.80
N GLU A 53 25.58 23.30 14.78
CA GLU A 53 24.92 24.60 14.88
C GLU A 53 23.75 24.57 15.89
N ALA A 54 22.88 23.57 15.79
CA ALA A 54 21.76 23.39 16.71
C ALA A 54 22.23 23.14 18.16
N ALA A 55 23.37 22.50 18.37
CA ALA A 55 23.95 22.30 19.70
C ALA A 55 24.41 23.62 20.34
N MET A 56 24.96 24.56 19.53
CA MET A 56 25.36 25.90 19.99
C MET A 56 24.16 26.80 20.32
N ILE A 57 23.05 26.65 19.59
CA ILE A 57 21.82 27.46 19.75
C ILE A 57 20.81 26.75 20.70
N SER A 58 21.15 25.58 21.25
CA SER A 58 20.22 24.71 21.97
C SER A 58 19.65 25.32 23.26
N MET A 59 18.33 25.54 23.27
CA MET A 59 17.56 26.02 24.43
C MET A 59 17.21 24.90 25.45
N GLY A 60 17.83 23.72 25.34
CA GLY A 60 17.58 22.59 26.26
C GLY A 60 18.21 22.77 27.65
N THR A 61 17.73 22.00 28.63
CA THR A 61 18.19 22.07 30.02
C THR A 61 19.42 21.21 30.27
N GLU A 62 20.30 21.62 31.18
CA GLU A 62 21.44 20.80 31.59
C GLU A 62 20.99 19.59 32.40
N VAL A 63 21.65 18.44 32.19
CA VAL A 63 21.29 17.15 32.79
C VAL A 63 22.43 16.67 33.66
N ASN A 64 22.08 16.07 34.80
CA ASN A 64 23.03 15.55 35.77
C ASN A 64 23.84 14.37 35.20
N ASP A 65 25.10 14.22 35.62
CA ASP A 65 25.98 13.17 35.10
C ASP A 65 25.43 11.75 35.37
N LEU A 66 24.73 11.56 36.48
CA LEU A 66 24.09 10.28 36.81
C LEU A 66 22.99 9.91 35.80
N ASP A 67 22.20 10.90 35.36
CA ASP A 67 21.16 10.70 34.34
C ASP A 67 21.77 10.49 32.96
N LEU A 68 22.89 11.18 32.64
CA LEU A 68 23.64 10.94 31.40
C LEU A 68 24.22 9.51 31.32
N ILE A 69 24.64 8.92 32.45
CA ILE A 69 25.06 7.51 32.50
C ILE A 69 23.87 6.60 32.19
N ASN A 70 22.73 6.77 32.87
CA ASN A 70 21.53 5.96 32.64
C ASN A 70 21.01 6.06 31.19
N ILE A 71 21.09 7.25 30.58
CA ILE A 71 20.73 7.46 29.17
C ILE A 71 21.68 6.73 28.23
N LYS A 72 23.00 6.72 28.52
CA LYS A 72 23.99 5.97 27.72
C LYS A 72 23.77 4.47 27.82
N GLU A 73 23.51 3.93 29.00
CA GLU A 73 23.17 2.51 29.20
C GLU A 73 21.90 2.12 28.42
N LEU A 74 20.87 2.97 28.44
CA LEU A 74 19.67 2.76 27.64
C LEU A 74 19.96 2.80 26.13
N CYS A 75 20.84 3.69 25.67
CA CYS A 75 21.30 3.69 24.28
C CYS A 75 22.02 2.38 23.91
N ASP A 76 22.87 1.85 24.79
CA ASP A 76 23.56 0.57 24.57
C ASP A 76 22.60 -0.62 24.49
N GLN A 77 21.59 -0.67 25.36
CA GLN A 77 20.53 -1.68 25.28
C GLN A 77 19.72 -1.56 23.97
N VAL A 78 19.40 -0.35 23.52
CA VAL A 78 18.69 -0.14 22.24
C VAL A 78 19.54 -0.57 21.05
N LEU A 79 20.85 -0.31 21.07
CA LEU A 79 21.78 -0.74 20.02
C LEU A 79 21.94 -2.26 19.98
N SER A 80 22.12 -2.93 21.13
CA SER A 80 22.21 -4.40 21.19
C SER A 80 20.93 -5.08 20.71
N LEU A 81 19.76 -4.51 21.03
CA LEU A 81 18.46 -5.00 20.53
C LEU A 81 18.28 -4.76 19.02
N ALA A 82 18.83 -3.68 18.47
CA ALA A 82 18.82 -3.41 17.03
C ALA A 82 19.73 -4.40 16.27
N GLU A 83 20.92 -4.67 16.79
CA GLU A 83 21.86 -5.67 16.26
C GLU A 83 21.27 -7.10 16.33
N TYR A 84 20.72 -7.48 17.48
CA TYR A 84 20.05 -8.77 17.65
C TYR A 84 18.85 -8.92 16.71
N ARG A 85 18.09 -7.83 16.47
CA ARG A 85 17.01 -7.81 15.46
C ARG A 85 17.53 -8.04 14.04
N ALA A 86 18.70 -7.51 13.68
CA ALA A 86 19.32 -7.75 12.37
C ALA A 86 19.77 -9.22 12.24
N GLN A 87 20.44 -9.77 13.26
CA GLN A 87 20.82 -11.19 13.30
C GLN A 87 19.61 -12.13 13.16
N LEU A 88 18.51 -11.83 13.86
CA LEU A 88 17.25 -12.58 13.74
C LEU A 88 16.61 -12.45 12.35
N TYR A 89 16.77 -11.31 11.68
CA TYR A 89 16.28 -11.12 10.31
C TYR A 89 17.05 -12.00 9.31
N ASP A 90 18.38 -12.04 9.41
CA ASP A 90 19.22 -12.86 8.53
C ASP A 90 19.06 -14.37 8.80
N TYR A 91 18.90 -14.75 10.07
CA TYR A 91 18.50 -16.12 10.44
C TYR A 91 17.12 -16.49 9.87
N LEU A 92 16.14 -15.58 9.95
CA LEU A 92 14.81 -15.82 9.37
C LEU A 92 14.89 -15.93 7.84
N LYS A 93 15.67 -15.08 7.18
CA LYS A 93 15.85 -15.06 5.72
C LYS A 93 16.46 -16.36 5.20
N SER A 94 17.58 -16.76 5.79
CA SER A 94 18.25 -18.03 5.45
C SER A 94 17.31 -19.22 5.70
N ARG A 95 16.69 -19.30 6.89
CA ARG A 95 15.78 -20.41 7.24
C ARG A 95 14.52 -20.46 6.37
N MET A 96 13.96 -19.31 5.99
CA MET A 96 12.79 -19.24 5.11
C MET A 96 13.11 -19.70 3.69
N ASN A 97 14.27 -19.29 3.13
CA ASN A 97 14.69 -19.77 1.81
C ASN A 97 14.95 -21.29 1.78
N THR A 98 15.33 -21.90 2.92
CA THR A 98 15.44 -23.37 3.06
C THR A 98 14.09 -24.07 3.18
N ILE A 99 13.09 -23.46 3.82
CA ILE A 99 11.78 -24.09 4.13
C ILE A 99 10.74 -23.85 3.03
N ALA A 100 10.63 -22.62 2.52
CA ALA A 100 9.58 -22.20 1.61
C ALA A 100 10.13 -21.23 0.54
N PRO A 101 10.99 -21.72 -0.37
CA PRO A 101 11.59 -20.90 -1.42
C PRO A 101 10.54 -20.20 -2.30
N ASN A 102 9.53 -20.92 -2.82
CA ASN A 102 8.58 -20.33 -3.77
C ASN A 102 7.62 -19.31 -3.13
N LEU A 103 7.19 -19.54 -1.88
CA LEU A 103 6.46 -18.55 -1.09
C LEU A 103 7.28 -17.27 -0.88
N THR A 104 8.58 -17.42 -0.59
CA THR A 104 9.50 -16.30 -0.38
C THR A 104 9.61 -15.43 -1.63
N ALA A 105 9.84 -16.03 -2.80
CA ALA A 105 9.92 -15.31 -4.08
C ALA A 105 8.65 -14.49 -4.39
N LEU A 106 7.46 -15.00 -4.03
CA LEU A 106 6.18 -14.34 -4.27
C LEU A 106 5.86 -13.21 -3.27
N VAL A 107 6.07 -13.46 -1.98
CA VAL A 107 5.47 -12.67 -0.88
C VAL A 107 6.51 -11.92 -0.05
N GLY A 108 7.77 -12.39 -0.03
CA GLY A 108 8.84 -11.92 0.83
C GLY A 108 8.93 -12.68 2.16
N GLU A 109 10.13 -12.73 2.73
CA GLU A 109 10.54 -13.53 3.89
C GLU A 109 9.67 -13.23 5.12
N LEU A 110 9.54 -11.95 5.48
CA LEU A 110 8.81 -11.50 6.67
C LEU A 110 7.32 -11.83 6.62
N VAL A 111 6.70 -11.67 5.45
CA VAL A 111 5.26 -11.90 5.29
C VAL A 111 5.01 -13.41 5.12
N GLY A 112 5.88 -14.14 4.42
CA GLY A 112 5.87 -15.60 4.38
C GLY A 112 5.97 -16.24 5.77
N ALA A 113 6.93 -15.80 6.60
CA ALA A 113 7.06 -16.22 8.00
C ALA A 113 5.77 -16.00 8.79
N ARG A 114 5.15 -14.81 8.64
CA ARG A 114 3.93 -14.45 9.38
C ARG A 114 2.71 -15.27 8.92
N LEU A 115 2.63 -15.63 7.64
CA LEU A 115 1.60 -16.53 7.11
C LEU A 115 1.76 -17.95 7.68
N ILE A 116 2.99 -18.49 7.72
CA ILE A 116 3.27 -19.82 8.28
C ILE A 116 2.98 -19.82 9.79
N ALA A 117 3.41 -18.80 10.53
CA ALA A 117 3.16 -18.68 11.97
C ALA A 117 1.66 -18.63 12.30
N HIS A 118 0.87 -17.84 11.56
CA HIS A 118 -0.58 -17.78 11.75
C HIS A 118 -1.30 -19.06 11.26
N GLY A 119 -0.73 -19.76 10.28
CA GLY A 119 -1.15 -21.10 9.89
C GLY A 119 -0.73 -22.20 10.88
N GLY A 120 0.13 -21.91 11.85
CA GLY A 120 0.73 -22.86 12.79
C GLY A 120 1.81 -23.76 12.18
N SER A 121 1.60 -24.26 10.96
CA SER A 121 2.60 -25.03 10.21
C SER A 121 2.43 -24.87 8.70
N LEU A 122 3.51 -25.13 7.94
CA LEU A 122 3.49 -25.07 6.48
C LEU A 122 2.49 -26.06 5.87
N ILE A 123 2.40 -27.29 6.43
CA ILE A 123 1.42 -28.32 6.02
C ILE A 123 -0.02 -27.83 6.26
N ASN A 124 -0.29 -27.20 7.41
CA ASN A 124 -1.64 -26.69 7.68
C ASN A 124 -2.00 -25.52 6.77
N LEU A 125 -1.04 -24.63 6.48
CA LEU A 125 -1.21 -23.54 5.53
C LEU A 125 -1.46 -24.07 4.09
N ALA A 126 -0.79 -25.15 3.68
CA ALA A 126 -0.97 -25.78 2.37
C ALA A 126 -2.39 -26.36 2.17
N LYS A 127 -3.02 -26.86 3.24
CA LYS A 127 -4.42 -27.33 3.23
C LYS A 127 -5.43 -26.19 3.01
N GLN A 128 -5.09 -24.95 3.33
CA GLN A 128 -6.01 -23.82 3.19
C GLN A 128 -6.25 -23.48 1.70
N PRO A 129 -7.45 -23.00 1.35
CA PRO A 129 -7.72 -22.44 0.03
C PRO A 129 -7.16 -21.01 -0.09
N GLY A 130 -6.86 -20.57 -1.30
CA GLY A 130 -6.35 -19.21 -1.57
C GLY A 130 -7.29 -18.08 -1.10
N SER A 131 -8.59 -18.34 -0.96
CA SER A 131 -9.55 -17.41 -0.35
C SER A 131 -9.27 -17.18 1.14
N THR A 132 -8.92 -18.22 1.90
CA THR A 132 -8.52 -18.12 3.31
C THR A 132 -7.17 -17.43 3.44
N VAL A 133 -6.18 -17.80 2.62
CA VAL A 133 -4.86 -17.14 2.57
C VAL A 133 -5.00 -15.63 2.26
N GLN A 134 -6.01 -15.22 1.47
CA GLN A 134 -6.27 -13.81 1.17
C GLN A 134 -6.65 -12.98 2.43
N ILE A 135 -7.43 -13.57 3.33
CA ILE A 135 -7.99 -12.91 4.53
C ILE A 135 -7.25 -13.25 5.82
N LEU A 136 -6.18 -14.06 5.74
CA LEU A 136 -5.44 -14.56 6.89
C LEU A 136 -4.96 -13.41 7.78
N GLY A 137 -5.24 -13.44 9.08
CA GLY A 137 -4.99 -12.37 10.06
C GLY A 137 -6.06 -11.25 10.11
N ALA A 138 -7.06 -11.27 9.22
CA ALA A 138 -8.20 -10.33 9.23
C ALA A 138 -9.54 -11.00 9.62
N GLU A 139 -9.51 -12.24 10.14
CA GLU A 139 -10.69 -13.07 10.40
C GLU A 139 -11.62 -12.42 11.43
N LYS A 140 -11.07 -11.85 12.51
CA LYS A 140 -11.85 -11.12 13.53
C LYS A 140 -12.63 -9.94 12.93
N ALA A 141 -12.03 -9.22 11.97
CA ALA A 141 -12.68 -8.12 11.27
C ALA A 141 -13.73 -8.63 10.27
N LEU A 142 -13.45 -9.74 9.58
CA LEU A 142 -14.40 -10.39 8.67
C LEU A 142 -15.66 -10.87 9.40
N PHE A 143 -15.51 -11.63 10.49
CA PHE A 143 -16.65 -12.12 11.27
C PHE A 143 -17.44 -10.98 11.92
N ARG A 144 -16.78 -9.90 12.35
CA ARG A 144 -17.48 -8.69 12.82
C ARG A 144 -18.30 -8.06 11.69
N ALA A 145 -17.69 -7.83 10.53
CA ALA A 145 -18.36 -7.22 9.37
C ALA A 145 -19.56 -8.04 8.87
N LEU A 146 -19.45 -9.39 8.87
CA LEU A 146 -20.56 -10.29 8.54
C LEU A 146 -21.73 -10.18 9.54
N LYS A 147 -21.45 -10.09 10.85
CA LYS A 147 -22.48 -9.89 11.88
C LYS A 147 -23.17 -8.54 11.78
N THR A 148 -22.42 -7.46 11.52
CA THR A 148 -22.95 -6.09 11.46
C THR A 148 -23.39 -5.66 10.05
N LYS A 149 -23.34 -6.56 9.05
CA LYS A 149 -23.57 -6.28 7.62
C LYS A 149 -22.76 -5.09 7.08
N HIS A 150 -21.55 -4.89 7.59
CA HIS A 150 -20.61 -3.86 7.12
C HIS A 150 -19.66 -4.41 6.04
N ALA A 151 -18.90 -3.51 5.40
CA ALA A 151 -17.94 -3.88 4.37
C ALA A 151 -16.89 -4.87 4.91
N THR A 152 -16.71 -6.00 4.20
CA THR A 152 -15.75 -7.04 4.58
C THR A 152 -14.31 -6.65 4.21
N PRO A 153 -13.30 -7.06 5.02
CA PRO A 153 -11.91 -6.83 4.69
C PRO A 153 -11.52 -7.58 3.41
N LYS A 154 -10.74 -6.92 2.54
CA LYS A 154 -10.33 -7.46 1.22
C LYS A 154 -8.95 -8.14 1.23
N TYR A 155 -8.23 -8.03 2.34
CA TYR A 155 -6.88 -8.54 2.53
C TYR A 155 -6.60 -8.67 4.02
N GLY A 156 -5.72 -9.59 4.40
CA GLY A 156 -5.11 -9.68 5.72
C GLY A 156 -3.60 -9.46 5.66
N LEU A 157 -2.81 -10.34 6.27
CA LEU A 157 -1.35 -10.25 6.39
C LEU A 157 -0.63 -10.04 5.05
N ILE A 158 -1.15 -10.60 3.96
CA ILE A 158 -0.62 -10.44 2.61
C ILE A 158 -0.58 -8.99 2.13
N TYR A 159 -1.33 -8.06 2.73
CA TYR A 159 -1.34 -6.63 2.36
C TYR A 159 0.07 -6.00 2.37
N HIS A 160 0.94 -6.48 3.26
CA HIS A 160 2.31 -5.99 3.41
C HIS A 160 3.30 -6.62 2.41
N ALA A 161 2.84 -7.51 1.50
CA ALA A 161 3.69 -8.03 0.44
C ALA A 161 4.07 -6.90 -0.54
N SER A 162 5.34 -6.85 -0.95
CA SER A 162 5.92 -5.82 -1.82
C SER A 162 5.03 -5.48 -3.03
N LEU A 163 4.55 -6.50 -3.75
CA LEU A 163 3.68 -6.37 -4.93
C LEU A 163 2.33 -5.67 -4.64
N ILE A 164 1.76 -5.83 -3.44
CA ILE A 164 0.50 -5.16 -3.03
C ILE A 164 0.79 -3.77 -2.48
N GLY A 165 1.97 -3.56 -1.90
CA GLY A 165 2.48 -2.25 -1.52
C GLY A 165 2.51 -1.28 -2.71
N GLN A 166 3.15 -1.73 -3.80
CA GLN A 166 3.32 -0.99 -5.06
C GLN A 166 2.01 -0.68 -5.79
N ALA A 167 1.05 -1.61 -5.80
CA ALA A 167 -0.17 -1.49 -6.60
C ALA A 167 -1.07 -0.31 -6.15
N ALA A 168 -1.65 0.43 -7.10
CA ALA A 168 -2.56 1.53 -6.76
C ALA A 168 -3.78 1.06 -5.90
N PRO A 169 -4.31 1.86 -4.94
CA PRO A 169 -5.32 1.44 -3.96
C PRO A 169 -6.57 0.74 -4.55
N LYS A 170 -7.01 1.20 -5.74
CA LYS A 170 -8.14 0.63 -6.51
C LYS A 170 -7.88 -0.80 -7.01
N HIS A 171 -6.62 -1.16 -7.21
CA HIS A 171 -6.18 -2.43 -7.78
C HIS A 171 -5.67 -3.41 -6.71
N LYS A 172 -5.26 -2.94 -5.52
CA LYS A 172 -4.78 -3.77 -4.39
C LYS A 172 -5.69 -4.97 -4.10
N GLY A 173 -7.02 -4.82 -4.08
CA GLY A 173 -7.95 -5.92 -3.86
C GLY A 173 -7.98 -7.00 -4.98
N LYS A 174 -7.73 -6.61 -6.24
CA LYS A 174 -7.68 -7.54 -7.39
C LYS A 174 -6.35 -8.30 -7.43
N ILE A 175 -5.25 -7.61 -7.13
CA ILE A 175 -3.92 -8.20 -7.04
C ILE A 175 -3.82 -9.10 -5.82
N SER A 176 -4.35 -8.67 -4.66
CA SER A 176 -4.44 -9.48 -3.42
C SER A 176 -5.04 -10.88 -3.67
N ARG A 177 -6.21 -10.95 -4.30
CA ARG A 177 -6.83 -12.24 -4.68
C ARG A 177 -5.94 -13.07 -5.62
N SER A 178 -5.26 -12.42 -6.55
CA SER A 178 -4.40 -13.09 -7.54
C SER A 178 -3.11 -13.64 -6.89
N LEU A 179 -2.49 -12.85 -6.02
CA LEU A 179 -1.34 -13.24 -5.22
C LEU A 179 -1.70 -14.36 -4.26
N ALA A 180 -2.81 -14.28 -3.54
CA ALA A 180 -3.25 -15.32 -2.60
C ALA A 180 -3.52 -16.67 -3.31
N ALA A 181 -4.10 -16.65 -4.51
CA ALA A 181 -4.30 -17.86 -5.31
C ALA A 181 -2.96 -18.48 -5.77
N LYS A 182 -1.97 -17.67 -6.15
CA LYS A 182 -0.63 -18.15 -6.54
C LYS A 182 0.22 -18.58 -5.36
N ALA A 183 0.17 -17.84 -4.25
CA ALA A 183 0.80 -18.20 -2.99
C ALA A 183 0.26 -19.53 -2.46
N ALA A 184 -1.05 -19.78 -2.50
CA ALA A 184 -1.62 -21.08 -2.10
C ALA A 184 -1.12 -22.27 -2.94
N LEU A 185 -0.80 -22.05 -4.22
CA LEU A 185 -0.14 -23.08 -5.05
C LEU A 185 1.35 -23.24 -4.67
N ALA A 186 2.06 -22.12 -4.45
CA ALA A 186 3.45 -22.15 -4.02
C ALA A 186 3.66 -22.84 -2.67
N ILE A 187 2.82 -22.52 -1.68
CA ILE A 187 2.84 -23.14 -0.34
C ILE A 187 2.61 -24.66 -0.43
N ARG A 188 1.73 -25.13 -1.33
CA ARG A 188 1.51 -26.57 -1.53
C ARG A 188 2.71 -27.27 -2.14
N TYR A 189 3.40 -26.61 -3.07
CA TYR A 189 4.63 -27.13 -3.65
C TYR A 189 5.78 -27.12 -2.63
N ASP A 190 5.97 -26.02 -1.89
CA ASP A 190 6.96 -25.93 -0.82
C ASP A 190 6.69 -26.94 0.33
N ALA A 191 5.44 -27.34 0.55
CA ALA A 191 5.04 -28.27 1.62
C ALA A 191 5.08 -29.76 1.24
N LEU A 192 4.98 -30.10 -0.05
CA LEU A 192 4.79 -31.47 -0.55
C LEU A 192 5.70 -31.84 -1.73
N GLY A 193 6.50 -30.91 -2.24
CA GLY A 193 7.43 -31.12 -3.35
C GLY A 193 8.81 -31.54 -2.84
N ASP A 194 9.41 -32.51 -3.52
CA ASP A 194 10.72 -33.07 -3.13
C ASP A 194 11.92 -32.21 -3.58
N SER A 195 11.71 -31.22 -4.45
CA SER A 195 12.77 -30.34 -4.98
C SER A 195 12.66 -28.91 -4.44
N PRO A 196 13.71 -28.34 -3.82
CA PRO A 196 13.72 -26.96 -3.31
C PRO A 196 13.96 -25.91 -4.42
N ASP A 197 13.30 -26.07 -5.57
CA ASP A 197 13.43 -25.16 -6.71
C ASP A 197 12.65 -23.87 -6.53
N ASN A 198 13.30 -22.72 -6.76
CA ASN A 198 12.71 -21.38 -6.73
C ASN A 198 11.99 -20.97 -8.04
N SER A 199 12.04 -21.81 -9.07
CA SER A 199 11.63 -21.49 -10.44
C SER A 199 10.15 -21.12 -10.56
N MET A 200 9.28 -21.85 -9.88
CA MET A 200 7.83 -21.68 -9.92
C MET A 200 7.38 -20.40 -9.18
N GLY A 201 8.06 -20.02 -8.10
CA GLY A 201 7.86 -18.76 -7.40
C GLY A 201 8.19 -17.55 -8.28
N LEU A 202 9.35 -17.58 -8.93
CA LEU A 202 9.79 -16.53 -9.87
C LEU A 202 8.86 -16.39 -11.09
N GLU A 203 8.48 -17.52 -11.71
CA GLU A 203 7.60 -17.50 -12.89
C GLU A 203 6.19 -16.97 -12.54
N ASN A 204 5.65 -17.37 -11.38
CA ASN A 204 4.37 -16.85 -10.90
C ASN A 204 4.46 -15.38 -10.47
N ARG A 205 5.62 -14.92 -9.96
CA ARG A 205 5.87 -13.51 -9.66
C ARG A 205 5.82 -12.67 -10.94
N ALA A 206 6.55 -13.06 -11.98
CA ALA A 206 6.55 -12.38 -13.27
C ALA A 206 5.14 -12.30 -13.89
N LYS A 207 4.35 -13.38 -13.80
CA LYS A 207 2.93 -13.41 -14.23
C LYS A 207 2.05 -12.42 -13.44
N LEU A 208 2.31 -12.23 -12.15
CA LEU A 208 1.57 -11.28 -11.32
C LEU A 208 2.01 -9.82 -11.56
N GLU A 209 3.29 -9.56 -11.80
CA GLU A 209 3.82 -8.24 -12.18
C GLU A 209 3.31 -7.82 -13.56
N ALA A 210 3.30 -8.72 -14.56
CA ALA A 210 2.67 -8.46 -15.85
C ALA A 210 1.16 -8.14 -15.70
N ARG A 211 0.46 -8.84 -14.80
CA ARG A 211 -0.95 -8.56 -14.49
C ARG A 211 -1.16 -7.22 -13.79
N LEU A 212 -0.22 -6.79 -12.95
CA LEU A 212 -0.22 -5.47 -12.32
C LEU A 212 -0.05 -4.38 -13.39
N ARG A 213 0.99 -4.50 -14.24
CA ARG A 213 1.23 -3.60 -15.38
C ARG A 213 0.02 -3.51 -16.32
N ASN A 214 -0.68 -4.62 -16.60
CA ASN A 214 -1.89 -4.61 -17.42
C ASN A 214 -3.10 -3.94 -16.74
N LEU A 215 -3.15 -3.91 -15.40
CA LEU A 215 -4.20 -3.26 -14.63
C LEU A 215 -3.97 -1.76 -14.47
N GLU A 216 -2.70 -1.33 -14.41
CA GLU A 216 -2.27 0.05 -14.24
C GLU A 216 -2.08 0.78 -15.58
N GLY A 217 -1.56 0.10 -16.61
CA GLY A 217 -1.44 0.55 -18.01
C GLY A 217 -2.77 0.76 -18.75
N ARG A 218 -3.85 1.04 -18.00
CA ARG A 218 -5.22 1.25 -18.48
C ARG A 218 -5.45 2.63 -19.11
N GLU A 219 -4.39 3.20 -19.67
CA GLU A 219 -4.43 4.35 -20.58
C GLU A 219 -4.14 3.91 -22.01
N LEU A 220 -3.11 3.08 -22.23
CA LEU A 220 -2.80 2.50 -23.55
C LEU A 220 -3.94 1.60 -24.07
N GLY A 221 -4.62 0.88 -23.17
CA GLY A 221 -5.78 0.04 -23.50
C GLY A 221 -7.04 0.80 -23.93
N ARG A 222 -7.10 2.14 -23.79
CA ARG A 222 -8.21 2.95 -24.36
C ARG A 222 -7.99 3.24 -25.85
N SER A 223 -6.74 3.25 -26.31
CA SER A 223 -6.39 3.37 -27.73
C SER A 223 -6.54 2.05 -28.49
N ALA A 224 -6.46 0.91 -27.79
CA ALA A 224 -6.68 -0.42 -28.34
C ALA A 224 -8.17 -0.75 -28.55
N GLY A 225 -8.81 -0.07 -29.52
CA GLY A 225 -10.07 -0.53 -30.11
C GLY A 225 -11.34 -0.09 -29.37
N SER A 226 -11.71 1.19 -29.51
CA SER A 226 -13.13 1.56 -29.46
C SER A 226 -13.87 0.77 -30.55
N ALA A 227 -14.74 -0.15 -30.15
CA ALA A 227 -15.51 -1.01 -31.05
C ALA A 227 -16.60 -0.27 -31.87
N LYS A 228 -16.51 1.08 -31.98
CA LYS A 228 -17.22 1.90 -32.98
C LYS A 228 -16.67 1.73 -34.40
N GLY A 229 -15.51 1.07 -34.58
CA GLY A 229 -14.85 0.85 -35.86
C GLY A 229 -14.95 -0.56 -36.46
N LYS A 230 -15.73 -1.48 -35.88
CA LYS A 230 -16.06 -2.73 -36.59
C LYS A 230 -17.08 -2.36 -37.69
N PRO A 231 -16.80 -2.58 -38.98
CA PRO A 231 -17.82 -2.37 -40.00
C PRO A 231 -19.03 -3.25 -39.67
N LYS A 232 -20.24 -2.69 -39.75
CA LYS A 232 -21.45 -3.52 -39.77
C LYS A 232 -21.31 -4.44 -40.98
N ILE A 233 -21.18 -5.74 -40.72
CA ILE A 233 -21.34 -6.74 -41.77
C ILE A 233 -22.81 -6.63 -42.17
N GLU A 234 -23.08 -6.10 -43.37
CA GLU A 234 -24.43 -5.98 -43.88
C GLU A 234 -25.05 -7.38 -43.95
N ALA A 235 -26.31 -7.49 -43.53
CA ALA A 235 -27.00 -8.78 -43.52
C ALA A 235 -27.07 -9.31 -44.96
N TYR A 236 -26.68 -10.57 -45.14
CA TYR A 236 -26.64 -11.22 -46.45
C TYR A 236 -28.06 -11.39 -47.01
N ASP A 237 -28.46 -10.45 -47.87
CA ASP A 237 -29.75 -10.47 -48.57
C ASP A 237 -29.71 -11.52 -49.69
N LYS A 238 -30.48 -12.60 -49.49
CA LYS A 238 -30.51 -13.76 -50.39
C LYS A 238 -31.23 -13.47 -51.71
N ASP A 239 -32.13 -12.49 -51.73
CA ASP A 239 -33.05 -12.29 -52.86
C ASP A 239 -32.44 -11.43 -53.98
N ARG A 240 -31.27 -10.82 -53.75
CA ARG A 240 -30.56 -9.99 -54.73
C ARG A 240 -29.84 -10.78 -55.84
N LYS A 241 -29.97 -12.12 -55.90
CA LYS A 241 -29.39 -13.00 -56.94
C LYS A 241 -30.47 -13.66 -57.82
N LYS A 242 -31.15 -12.84 -58.63
CA LYS A 242 -31.82 -13.30 -59.88
C LYS A 242 -31.43 -12.39 -61.05
N GLY A 243 -30.20 -12.55 -61.51
CA GLY A 243 -29.64 -11.95 -62.71
C GLY A 243 -28.39 -12.74 -63.11
N ALA A 244 -28.30 -13.13 -64.38
CA ALA A 244 -27.22 -14.00 -64.87
C ALA A 244 -25.89 -13.25 -65.03
N GLY A 245 -24.78 -13.95 -64.79
CA GLY A 245 -23.43 -13.44 -65.07
C GLY A 245 -22.58 -13.20 -63.82
N ALA A 246 -21.50 -13.97 -63.71
CA ALA A 246 -20.51 -13.84 -62.65
C ALA A 246 -19.78 -12.49 -62.67
N LEU A 247 -19.67 -11.83 -61.51
CA LEU A 247 -18.43 -11.75 -60.74
C LEU A 247 -18.73 -11.18 -59.33
N ILE A 248 -17.87 -11.48 -58.36
CA ILE A 248 -18.04 -11.04 -56.96
C ILE A 248 -17.08 -9.88 -56.70
N THR A 249 -17.65 -8.75 -56.24
CA THR A 249 -17.00 -7.43 -56.00
C THR A 249 -16.47 -6.71 -57.24
N PRO A 250 -16.76 -5.39 -57.42
CA PRO A 250 -15.93 -4.55 -58.26
C PRO A 250 -14.58 -4.34 -57.56
N ALA A 251 -13.49 -4.76 -58.20
CA ALA A 251 -12.16 -4.43 -57.71
C ALA A 251 -12.00 -2.90 -57.66
N LYS A 252 -11.40 -2.37 -56.59
CA LYS A 252 -11.03 -0.94 -56.52
C LYS A 252 -10.12 -0.62 -57.71
N THR A 253 -10.58 0.24 -58.61
CA THR A 253 -9.78 0.76 -59.72
C THR A 253 -8.54 1.47 -59.17
N TYR A 254 -7.37 1.01 -59.61
CA TYR A 254 -6.07 1.60 -59.27
C TYR A 254 -5.95 3.00 -59.89
N ASN A 255 -5.36 3.95 -59.18
CA ASN A 255 -5.15 5.31 -59.67
C ASN A 255 -3.74 5.47 -60.27
N PRO A 256 -3.58 5.52 -61.61
CA PRO A 256 -2.26 5.58 -62.25
C PRO A 256 -1.54 6.93 -62.05
N ALA A 257 -2.22 7.98 -61.56
CA ALA A 257 -1.58 9.26 -61.29
C ALA A 257 -0.65 9.24 -60.05
N ALA A 258 -0.70 8.19 -59.23
CA ALA A 258 0.14 8.04 -58.05
C ALA A 258 1.57 7.52 -58.35
N ASP A 259 1.85 7.11 -59.60
CA ASP A 259 3.08 6.40 -59.99
C ASP A 259 3.98 7.23 -60.95
N SER A 260 3.69 8.52 -61.13
CA SER A 260 4.44 9.39 -62.06
C SER A 260 5.54 10.17 -61.33
N THR A 261 6.76 9.62 -61.32
CA THR A 261 7.92 10.18 -60.62
C THR A 261 8.72 11.19 -61.47
N LEU A 262 8.05 12.19 -62.07
CA LEU A 262 8.69 13.29 -62.80
C LEU A 262 8.18 14.64 -62.27
N GLY A 263 9.04 15.32 -61.51
CA GLY A 263 8.71 16.60 -60.89
C GLY A 263 8.70 17.77 -61.89
N LYS A 264 7.78 18.72 -61.68
CA LYS A 264 7.87 20.08 -62.20
C LYS A 264 7.57 21.09 -61.10
N LYS A 265 8.39 22.12 -61.06
CA LYS A 265 8.22 23.33 -60.27
C LYS A 265 7.46 24.39 -61.09
N ASP A 266 6.78 25.27 -60.36
CA ASP A 266 6.57 26.71 -60.55
C ASP A 266 6.21 27.27 -61.94
N ASP A 267 5.14 28.06 -61.95
CA ASP A 267 5.13 29.45 -62.47
C ASP A 267 3.90 30.17 -61.88
N SER A 268 4.07 31.15 -60.97
CA SER A 268 4.03 32.61 -61.25
C SER A 268 2.57 33.18 -61.16
N VAL A 269 2.23 34.39 -60.66
CA VAL A 269 2.91 35.65 -60.25
C VAL A 269 2.10 36.30 -59.09
N ALA A 270 2.71 37.14 -58.24
CA ALA A 270 2.05 38.03 -57.26
C ALA A 270 2.19 39.53 -57.63
N PRO A 271 1.27 40.40 -57.19
CA PRO A 271 1.60 41.54 -56.28
C PRO A 271 0.61 41.64 -55.07
N MET A 272 0.99 42.11 -53.86
CA MET A 272 1.20 43.52 -53.41
C MET A 272 -0.08 44.40 -53.50
N ASP A 273 -0.58 45.16 -52.50
CA ASP A 273 -0.03 45.64 -51.20
C ASP A 273 -1.12 45.94 -50.11
N GLU A 274 -0.65 46.13 -48.87
CA GLU A 274 -1.07 47.03 -47.74
C GLU A 274 -2.53 47.27 -47.24
N GLU A 275 -2.70 46.99 -45.94
CA GLU A 275 -3.36 47.73 -44.83
C GLU A 275 -4.83 48.27 -44.84
N ALA A 276 -5.30 48.56 -43.60
CA ALA A 276 -6.43 49.40 -43.18
C ALA A 276 -7.87 48.82 -43.05
N ASP A 277 -8.13 48.15 -41.92
CA ASP A 277 -8.97 48.60 -40.79
C ASP A 277 -10.48 49.02 -40.92
N VAL A 278 -11.18 48.88 -39.78
CA VAL A 278 -12.51 49.42 -39.35
C VAL A 278 -13.84 48.75 -39.80
N ALA A 279 -14.65 48.48 -38.78
CA ALA A 279 -15.98 47.89 -38.74
C ALA A 279 -17.16 48.69 -39.36
N THR A 280 -18.26 47.98 -39.66
CA THR A 280 -19.67 48.26 -39.25
C THR A 280 -20.57 47.12 -39.82
N ILE A 281 -21.42 46.39 -39.09
CA ILE A 281 -22.59 46.71 -38.23
C ILE A 281 -23.92 46.81 -39.05
N GLU A 282 -24.89 45.95 -38.67
CA GLU A 282 -26.35 46.06 -38.89
C GLU A 282 -26.97 45.79 -40.29
N THR A 283 -28.26 45.39 -40.46
CA THR A 283 -29.34 44.92 -39.54
C THR A 283 -30.42 44.08 -40.28
N LYS A 284 -31.38 43.53 -39.49
CA LYS A 284 -32.72 42.94 -39.82
C LYS A 284 -32.73 41.41 -39.92
N LYS A 285 -33.18 40.62 -38.92
CA LYS A 285 -34.01 40.86 -37.72
C LYS A 285 -35.50 41.15 -38.01
N GLU A 286 -36.32 40.11 -37.87
CA GLU A 286 -37.72 39.98 -37.39
C GLU A 286 -38.21 38.60 -37.86
N LYS A 287 -39.06 37.79 -37.20
CA LYS A 287 -39.93 37.82 -36.00
C LYS A 287 -40.21 36.32 -35.69
N LYS A 288 -40.66 35.81 -34.54
CA LYS A 288 -41.04 36.37 -33.23
C LYS A 288 -41.02 35.17 -32.23
N GLU A 289 -40.31 35.30 -31.10
CA GLU A 289 -40.77 34.98 -29.71
C GLU A 289 -41.30 33.56 -29.35
N LYS A 290 -41.30 33.08 -28.09
CA LYS A 290 -40.77 33.43 -26.74
C LYS A 290 -41.03 32.15 -25.89
N LYS A 291 -40.56 31.93 -24.66
CA LYS A 291 -39.75 32.64 -23.63
C LYS A 291 -38.96 31.50 -22.95
N LYS A 292 -37.65 31.61 -22.68
CA LYS A 292 -37.04 32.21 -21.46
C LYS A 292 -37.57 31.60 -20.15
N LYS A 293 -36.82 31.48 -19.05
CA LYS A 293 -35.42 31.71 -18.59
C LYS A 293 -35.42 31.16 -17.13
N LYS A 294 -34.41 31.09 -16.27
CA LYS A 294 -32.98 31.48 -16.09
C LYS A 294 -32.52 30.57 -14.91
N GLY A 295 -31.27 30.39 -14.51
CA GLY A 295 -29.99 31.01 -14.84
C GLY A 295 -29.05 30.82 -13.63
N ALA A 296 -27.75 30.68 -13.86
CA ALA A 296 -26.69 30.67 -12.84
C ALA A 296 -25.99 32.07 -12.85
N PRO A 297 -24.75 32.22 -12.34
CA PRO A 297 -24.18 32.01 -10.99
C PRO A 297 -23.60 33.35 -10.42
N GLU A 298 -22.47 33.27 -9.68
CA GLU A 298 -21.55 34.35 -9.21
C GLU A 298 -21.99 35.13 -7.92
N GLU A 299 -21.14 35.45 -6.90
CA GLU A 299 -19.93 34.81 -6.32
C GLU A 299 -19.54 35.40 -4.91
N ASP A 300 -18.34 35.09 -4.35
CA ASP A 300 -17.63 35.69 -3.17
C ASP A 300 -18.07 35.49 -1.69
N GLY A 301 -17.08 35.51 -0.75
CA GLY A 301 -17.26 35.95 0.66
C GLY A 301 -16.64 35.10 1.80
N VAL A 302 -15.78 35.69 2.64
CA VAL A 302 -15.13 35.11 3.85
C VAL A 302 -15.85 35.49 5.16
N HIS A 303 -15.84 34.61 6.18
CA HIS A 303 -15.73 34.81 7.66
C HIS A 303 -16.18 33.49 8.39
N GLU A 304 -15.49 32.95 9.41
CA GLU A 304 -15.58 33.28 10.86
C GLU A 304 -17.02 33.25 11.43
N GLU A 305 -17.34 32.80 12.66
CA GLU A 305 -16.58 32.16 13.76
C GLU A 305 -17.57 31.46 14.72
N ALA A 306 -17.10 30.51 15.54
CA ALA A 306 -17.71 30.06 16.82
C ALA A 306 -19.20 29.58 16.79
N ASN A 307 -19.83 29.05 17.86
CA ASN A 307 -19.41 28.65 19.22
C ASN A 307 -20.35 27.52 19.71
N ALA A 308 -20.04 26.91 20.87
CA ALA A 308 -21.01 26.44 21.89
C ALA A 308 -22.10 25.39 21.51
N GLU A 309 -22.57 24.49 22.36
CA GLU A 309 -22.17 23.84 23.62
C GLU A 309 -23.35 22.89 23.95
N GLU A 310 -23.09 21.83 24.71
CA GLU A 310 -24.07 21.12 25.56
C GLU A 310 -25.37 20.50 24.95
N THR A 311 -25.78 19.30 25.33
CA THR A 311 -26.06 18.90 26.71
C THR A 311 -25.97 17.39 26.90
N THR A 312 -25.55 16.98 28.09
CA THR A 312 -25.72 15.60 28.55
C THR A 312 -27.14 15.38 29.09
N LYS A 313 -27.67 14.17 28.97
CA LYS A 313 -28.76 13.69 29.85
C LYS A 313 -28.55 12.23 30.24
N LYS A 314 -28.35 12.03 31.54
CA LYS A 314 -28.35 10.75 32.25
C LYS A 314 -29.60 10.73 33.14
N GLU A 315 -29.85 9.60 33.80
CA GLU A 315 -30.93 9.36 34.79
C GLU A 315 -32.33 9.00 34.20
N LYS A 316 -33.14 8.10 34.81
CA LYS A 316 -32.99 7.34 36.07
C LYS A 316 -33.97 6.15 36.14
N LYS A 317 -33.52 5.01 36.70
CA LYS A 317 -34.22 4.12 37.69
C LYS A 317 -35.59 3.48 37.30
N LYS A 318 -36.07 2.36 37.88
CA LYS A 318 -35.69 1.58 39.09
C LYS A 318 -36.36 0.17 39.07
N LYS A 319 -35.65 -0.86 39.59
CA LYS A 319 -36.04 -1.88 40.62
C LYS A 319 -37.39 -2.66 40.50
N LYS A 320 -37.60 -3.87 41.06
CA LYS A 320 -36.84 -4.68 42.05
C LYS A 320 -37.31 -6.15 42.06
N GLY A 321 -36.51 -7.02 42.68
CA GLY A 321 -36.95 -8.28 43.33
C GLY A 321 -36.10 -9.49 42.93
N ALA A 322 -35.59 -10.37 43.79
CA ALA A 322 -35.24 -10.48 45.23
C ALA A 322 -34.96 -12.00 45.49
N PRO A 323 -34.25 -12.42 46.56
CA PRO A 323 -33.32 -13.57 46.49
C PRO A 323 -33.60 -14.71 47.50
N GLU A 324 -32.76 -15.76 47.48
CA GLU A 324 -32.23 -16.58 48.61
C GLU A 324 -31.28 -17.67 48.02
N GLU A 325 -30.02 -17.80 48.48
CA GLU A 325 -29.47 -18.78 49.48
C GLU A 325 -29.27 -20.21 48.90
N ASP A 326 -28.25 -21.02 49.23
CA ASP A 326 -27.09 -20.91 50.15
C ASP A 326 -25.96 -21.90 49.73
N GLY A 327 -24.80 -21.94 50.43
CA GLY A 327 -23.94 -23.15 50.49
C GLY A 327 -22.42 -22.98 50.35
N VAL A 328 -21.70 -23.22 51.45
CA VAL A 328 -20.22 -23.17 51.60
C VAL A 328 -19.60 -24.57 51.53
N HIS A 329 -18.37 -24.71 51.00
CA HIS A 329 -17.37 -25.61 51.60
C HIS A 329 -15.91 -25.26 51.19
N GLU A 330 -15.02 -25.35 52.17
CA GLU A 330 -13.56 -25.15 52.06
C GLU A 330 -12.83 -26.44 52.53
N GLU A 331 -11.51 -26.46 52.33
CA GLU A 331 -10.46 -27.35 52.91
C GLU A 331 -9.80 -28.50 52.09
N ALA A 332 -8.46 -28.48 52.20
CA ALA A 332 -7.50 -29.58 52.41
C ALA A 332 -6.86 -30.37 51.22
N ASN A 333 -5.61 -29.97 50.93
CA ASN A 333 -4.37 -30.77 50.91
C ASN A 333 -4.35 -32.23 50.44
N ALA A 334 -3.44 -32.51 49.49
CA ALA A 334 -2.77 -33.81 49.33
C ALA A 334 -1.40 -33.68 48.61
N GLU A 335 -0.37 -33.19 49.31
CA GLU A 335 1.02 -33.56 49.03
C GLU A 335 1.49 -34.48 50.16
N GLU A 336 1.93 -35.71 49.85
CA GLU A 336 2.68 -36.51 50.82
C GLU A 336 3.87 -37.22 50.18
N THR A 337 4.99 -37.21 50.90
CA THR A 337 6.32 -37.56 50.40
C THR A 337 6.73 -38.98 50.79
N THR A 338 7.68 -39.51 50.03
CA THR A 338 8.31 -40.81 50.25
C THR A 338 9.03 -40.91 51.61
N LYS A 339 8.87 -42.04 52.33
CA LYS A 339 9.94 -43.03 52.68
C LYS A 339 9.62 -43.84 53.96
N LYS A 340 9.82 -45.17 53.86
CA LYS A 340 10.30 -46.11 54.91
C LYS A 340 9.41 -46.24 56.18
N GLU A 341 9.29 -47.39 56.85
CA GLU A 341 10.12 -48.59 56.94
C GLU A 341 9.30 -49.78 57.53
N LYS A 342 9.74 -51.05 57.33
CA LYS A 342 9.59 -52.26 58.20
C LYS A 342 8.22 -52.50 58.93
N LYS A 343 7.65 -53.71 59.00
CA LYS A 343 8.28 -55.05 59.16
C LYS A 343 7.20 -56.16 59.10
N LYS A 344 7.53 -57.31 58.51
CA LYS A 344 7.05 -58.69 58.80
C LYS A 344 5.62 -58.90 59.34
N LYS A 345 4.82 -59.68 58.60
CA LYS A 345 4.73 -61.13 58.88
C LYS A 345 4.55 -61.93 57.61
#